data_AF-A0A2T9YDB8-F1
#
_entry.id   AF-A0A2T9YDB8-F1
#
_cell.length_a   1.000
_cell.length_b   1.000
_cell.length_c   1.000
_cell.angle_alpha   90.00
_cell.angle_beta   90.00
_cell.angle_gamma   90.00
#
_symmetry.space_group_name_H-M   'P 1'
#
loop_
_entity.id
_entity.type
_entity.pdbx_description
1 polymer ?
#
loop_
_entity_poly.entity_id
_entity_poly.type
_entity_poly.pdbx_seq_one_letter_code
_entity_poly.pdbx_strand_id
1 'polypeptide(L)'
;MFESVCNEMKILTNDKSTYIVDYFSKFGNIKALITLKCMLSNISSAKSLHLDSTFKIDKANYPVIVAGVSDINRYFIHMALAVVSLDNKHSYAWLLETMLKELQNFNLLFNIKNIVADGAQQISNAIKKVLPLASRTNC
;
A
#
# COMPACT_ATOMS: atom_id res chain seq x y z
N MET A 1 -5.41 6.42 -21.40
CA MET A 1 -6.12 7.19 -20.36
C MET A 1 -5.50 6.95 -18.98
N PHE A 2 -5.46 5.71 -18.47
CA PHE A 2 -4.88 5.39 -17.15
C PHE A 2 -3.45 5.94 -16.94
N GLU A 3 -2.51 5.61 -17.82
CA GLU A 3 -1.10 6.06 -17.69
C GLU A 3 -0.96 7.59 -17.69
N SER A 4 -1.77 8.29 -18.47
CA SER A 4 -1.78 9.76 -18.50
C SER A 4 -2.19 10.36 -17.15
N VAL A 5 -3.25 9.82 -16.54
CA VAL A 5 -3.73 10.25 -15.22
C VAL A 5 -2.70 9.93 -14.14
N CYS A 6 -2.10 8.73 -14.19
CA CYS A 6 -1.08 8.34 -13.23
C CYS A 6 0.18 9.22 -13.31
N ASN A 7 0.60 9.60 -14.52
CA ASN A 7 1.71 10.53 -14.70
C ASN A 7 1.40 11.90 -14.11
N GLU A 8 0.22 12.46 -14.39
CA GLU A 8 -0.18 13.76 -13.84
C GLU A 8 -0.17 13.76 -12.31
N MET A 9 -0.78 12.74 -11.69
CA MET A 9 -0.87 12.62 -10.23
C MET A 9 0.47 12.32 -9.54
N LYS A 10 1.46 11.77 -10.26
CA LYS A 10 2.81 11.53 -9.73
C LYS A 10 3.62 12.82 -9.58
N ILE A 11 3.32 13.86 -10.38
CA ILE A 11 4.09 15.10 -10.41
C ILE A 11 3.47 16.17 -9.49
N LEU A 12 2.23 15.95 -8.99
CA LEU A 12 1.56 16.88 -8.09
C LEU A 12 2.41 17.16 -6.84
N THR A 13 2.59 18.44 -6.54
CA THR A 13 3.42 18.92 -5.42
C THR A 13 2.64 19.15 -4.13
N ASN A 14 1.31 19.25 -4.19
CA ASN A 14 0.47 19.49 -3.02
C ASN A 14 0.37 18.24 -2.13
N ASP A 15 0.80 18.36 -0.87
CA ASP A 15 0.83 17.26 0.09
C ASP A 15 -0.54 16.63 0.42
N LYS A 16 -1.63 17.37 0.20
CA LYS A 16 -3.01 16.91 0.44
C LYS A 16 -3.70 16.39 -0.82
N SER A 17 -3.01 16.40 -1.96
CA SER A 17 -3.53 15.84 -3.20
C SER A 17 -3.18 14.36 -3.35
N THR A 18 -4.01 13.65 -4.11
CA THR A 18 -3.75 12.26 -4.50
C THR A 18 -2.37 12.14 -5.14
N TYR A 19 -1.58 11.21 -4.63
CA TYR A 19 -0.22 10.95 -5.07
C TYR A 19 -0.10 9.50 -5.55
N ILE A 20 0.38 9.32 -6.78
CA ILE A 20 0.71 8.01 -7.33
C ILE A 20 2.19 7.74 -7.07
N VAL A 21 2.45 6.81 -6.15
CA VAL A 21 3.80 6.39 -5.80
C VAL A 21 4.44 5.67 -6.98
N ASP A 22 3.78 4.61 -7.43
CA ASP A 22 4.21 3.84 -8.57
C ASP A 22 3.01 3.22 -9.27
N TYR A 23 3.17 2.99 -10.56
CA TYR A 23 2.14 2.36 -11.37
C TYR A 23 2.77 1.57 -12.50
N PHE A 24 2.03 0.56 -12.95
CA PHE A 24 2.38 -0.24 -14.11
C PHE A 24 1.12 -0.53 -14.92
N SER A 25 1.26 -0.49 -16.24
CA SER A 25 0.23 -0.87 -17.19
C SER A 25 0.88 -1.48 -18.42
N LYS A 26 0.30 -2.59 -18.89
CA LYS A 26 0.20 -2.96 -20.32
C LYS A 26 -0.96 -3.94 -20.42
N PHE A 27 -2.01 -3.52 -21.13
CA PHE A 27 -3.43 -3.70 -20.76
C PHE A 27 -3.84 -5.04 -20.13
N GLY A 28 -4.36 -4.95 -18.90
CA GLY A 28 -4.95 -6.05 -18.12
C GLY A 28 -4.13 -6.46 -16.90
N ASN A 29 -2.81 -6.23 -16.91
CA ASN A 29 -1.97 -6.51 -15.76
C ASN A 29 -1.59 -5.21 -15.02
N ILE A 30 -2.60 -4.54 -14.48
CA ILE A 30 -2.54 -3.21 -13.84
C ILE A 30 -1.93 -3.30 -12.44
N LYS A 31 -1.12 -2.31 -12.09
CA LYS A 31 -0.77 -1.97 -10.71
C LYS A 31 -0.78 -0.45 -10.53
N ALA A 32 -1.33 0.05 -9.44
CA ALA A 32 -1.17 1.44 -9.04
C ALA A 32 -1.21 1.53 -7.52
N LEU A 33 -0.19 2.18 -6.93
CA LEU A 33 -0.13 2.49 -5.52
C LEU A 33 -0.44 3.98 -5.35
N ILE A 34 -1.49 4.25 -4.60
CA ILE A 34 -2.11 5.55 -4.43
C ILE A 34 -2.04 5.91 -2.95
N THR A 35 -1.61 7.12 -2.62
CA THR A 35 -1.56 7.65 -1.26
C THR A 35 -1.75 9.17 -1.27
N LEU A 36 -1.55 9.82 -0.13
CA LEU A 36 -1.30 11.26 -0.03
C LEU A 36 0.14 11.42 0.49
N LYS A 37 0.89 12.43 0.03
CA LYS A 37 2.28 12.60 0.49
C LYS A 37 2.37 12.77 2.01
N CYS A 38 1.42 13.50 2.61
CA CYS A 38 1.35 13.66 4.06
C CYS A 38 1.14 12.33 4.82
N MET A 39 0.59 11.30 4.19
CA MET A 39 0.40 9.98 4.81
C MET A 39 1.70 9.19 4.88
N LEU A 40 2.70 9.49 4.05
CA LEU A 40 4.02 8.84 4.14
C LEU A 40 4.68 9.09 5.50
N SER A 41 4.58 10.32 6.03
CA SER A 41 5.06 10.65 7.38
C SER A 41 4.31 9.87 8.47
N ASN A 42 3.00 9.69 8.31
CA ASN A 42 2.20 8.91 9.26
C ASN A 42 2.60 7.43 9.25
N ILE A 43 2.75 6.83 8.07
CA ILE A 43 3.25 5.46 7.90
C ILE A 43 4.65 5.32 8.53
N SER A 44 5.51 6.31 8.32
CA SER A 44 6.87 6.31 8.87
C SER A 44 6.89 6.31 10.41
N SER A 45 5.94 6.99 11.04
CA SER A 45 5.81 7.02 12.51
C SER A 45 5.12 5.79 13.11
N ALA A 46 4.41 5.01 12.29
CA ALA A 46 3.59 3.91 12.74
C ALA A 46 4.43 2.68 13.12
N LYS A 47 3.89 1.88 14.05
CA LYS A 47 4.46 0.58 14.47
C LYS A 47 3.63 -0.60 13.99
N SER A 48 2.38 -0.37 13.62
CA SER A 48 1.46 -1.36 13.08
C SER A 48 0.91 -0.91 11.73
N LEU A 49 0.74 -1.86 10.82
CA LEU A 49 0.11 -1.66 9.53
C LEU A 49 -1.00 -2.70 9.34
N HIS A 50 -2.17 -2.25 8.96
CA HIS A 50 -3.29 -3.09 8.58
C HIS A 50 -3.25 -3.29 7.06
N LEU A 51 -3.44 -4.53 6.61
CA LEU A 51 -3.58 -4.87 5.19
C LEU A 51 -4.84 -5.68 5.00
N ASP A 52 -5.68 -5.25 4.07
CA ASP A 52 -6.91 -5.95 3.69
C ASP A 52 -7.13 -5.85 2.19
N SER A 53 -7.65 -6.91 1.56
CA SER A 53 -7.92 -6.97 0.12
C SER A 53 -9.41 -7.01 -0.13
N THR A 54 -9.91 -6.09 -0.95
CA THR A 54 -11.33 -6.00 -1.32
C THR A 54 -11.48 -5.94 -2.84
N PHE A 55 -12.47 -6.67 -3.35
CA PHE A 55 -12.76 -6.77 -4.79
C PHE A 55 -13.90 -5.83 -5.23
N LYS A 56 -14.51 -5.09 -4.29
CA LYS A 56 -15.81 -4.43 -4.52
C LYS A 56 -15.73 -2.99 -5.03
N ILE A 57 -14.53 -2.43 -5.17
CA ILE A 57 -14.38 -0.98 -5.40
C ILE A 57 -14.37 -0.62 -6.89
N ASP A 58 -14.02 -1.53 -7.80
CA ASP A 58 -14.03 -1.24 -9.23
C ASP A 58 -14.96 -2.15 -10.05
N LYS A 59 -15.43 -1.63 -11.18
CA LYS A 59 -16.31 -2.35 -12.11
C LYS A 59 -15.59 -3.47 -12.88
N ALA A 60 -14.27 -3.55 -12.77
CA ALA A 60 -13.43 -4.50 -13.49
C ALA A 60 -13.06 -5.73 -12.63
N ASN A 61 -13.50 -5.76 -11.36
CA ASN A 61 -13.18 -6.75 -10.35
C ASN A 61 -11.66 -6.91 -10.09
N TYR A 62 -10.88 -5.82 -10.20
CA TYR A 62 -9.49 -5.88 -9.75
C TYR A 62 -9.43 -5.83 -8.21
N PRO A 63 -8.60 -6.68 -7.57
CA PRO A 63 -8.35 -6.57 -6.15
C PRO A 63 -7.75 -5.20 -5.80
N VAL A 64 -8.30 -4.61 -4.75
CA VAL A 64 -7.79 -3.39 -4.12
C VAL A 64 -7.26 -3.76 -2.74
N ILE A 65 -5.96 -3.64 -2.56
CA ILE A 65 -5.33 -3.82 -1.26
C ILE A 65 -5.32 -2.47 -0.54
N VAL A 66 -6.01 -2.41 0.58
CA VAL A 66 -6.08 -1.26 1.48
C VAL A 66 -4.99 -1.40 2.52
N ALA A 67 -4.19 -0.35 2.68
CA ALA A 67 -3.22 -0.21 3.76
C ALA A 67 -3.63 0.94 4.67
N GLY A 68 -3.60 0.70 5.98
CA GLY A 68 -3.94 1.72 6.97
C GLY A 68 -3.31 1.45 8.32
N VAL A 69 -3.44 2.40 9.24
CA VAL A 69 -2.97 2.26 10.62
C VAL A 69 -4.11 2.57 11.57
N SER A 70 -4.03 2.08 12.80
CA SER A 70 -4.95 2.52 13.85
C SER A 70 -4.29 3.60 14.70
N ASP A 71 -5.02 4.66 15.01
CA ASP A 71 -4.56 5.68 15.95
C ASP A 71 -4.77 5.27 17.42
N ILE A 72 -4.33 6.13 18.35
CA ILE A 72 -4.48 5.90 19.80
C ILE A 72 -5.96 5.84 20.25
N ASN A 73 -6.88 6.38 19.44
CA ASN A 73 -8.31 6.39 19.72
C ASN A 73 -9.02 5.18 19.08
N ARG A 74 -8.28 4.25 18.47
CA ARG A 74 -8.77 3.05 17.79
C ARG A 74 -9.54 3.35 16.50
N TYR A 75 -9.28 4.50 15.88
CA TYR A 75 -9.79 4.78 14.54
C TYR A 75 -8.82 4.26 13.49
N PHE A 76 -9.38 3.59 12.49
CA PHE A 76 -8.65 3.22 11.28
C PHE A 76 -8.42 4.46 10.42
N ILE A 77 -7.16 4.79 10.20
CA ILE A 77 -6.73 5.85 9.29
C ILE A 77 -6.21 5.18 8.02
N HIS A 78 -6.91 5.47 6.93
CA HIS A 78 -6.52 5.02 5.60
C HIS A 78 -5.22 5.69 5.15
N MET A 79 -4.24 4.89 4.71
CA MET A 79 -2.90 5.38 4.34
C MET A 79 -2.60 5.22 2.86
N ALA A 80 -2.92 4.07 2.27
CA ALA A 80 -2.69 3.82 0.85
C ALA A 80 -3.65 2.80 0.27
N LEU A 81 -3.87 2.87 -1.05
CA LEU A 81 -4.61 1.90 -1.85
C LEU A 81 -3.68 1.36 -2.93
N ALA A 82 -3.65 0.04 -3.09
CA ALA A 82 -3.04 -0.59 -4.25
C ALA A 82 -4.12 -1.26 -5.10
N VAL A 83 -4.35 -0.75 -6.31
CA VAL A 83 -5.12 -1.47 -7.32
C VAL A 83 -4.17 -2.46 -7.98
N VAL A 84 -4.48 -3.75 -7.97
CA VAL A 84 -3.61 -4.81 -8.47
C VAL A 84 -4.41 -5.82 -9.30
N SER A 85 -3.75 -6.46 -10.25
CA SER A 85 -4.40 -7.45 -11.12
C SER A 85 -4.84 -8.72 -10.39
N LEU A 86 -4.15 -9.12 -9.32
CA LEU A 86 -4.37 -10.39 -8.62
C LEU A 86 -4.14 -10.22 -7.12
N ASP A 87 -4.95 -10.90 -6.30
CA ASP A 87 -4.74 -11.03 -4.86
C ASP A 87 -3.78 -12.18 -4.58
N ASN A 88 -2.47 -11.88 -4.64
CA ASN A 88 -1.42 -12.88 -4.48
C ASN A 88 -0.17 -12.30 -3.81
N LYS A 89 0.79 -13.18 -3.47
CA LYS A 89 2.02 -12.80 -2.76
C LYS A 89 2.84 -11.71 -3.46
N HIS A 90 2.80 -11.65 -4.79
CA HIS A 90 3.57 -10.69 -5.57
C HIS A 90 2.95 -9.29 -5.50
N SER A 91 1.64 -9.19 -5.39
CA SER A 91 0.92 -7.93 -5.22
C SER A 91 1.19 -7.30 -3.86
N TYR A 92 1.08 -8.07 -2.77
CA TYR A 92 1.45 -7.58 -1.43
C TYR A 92 2.93 -7.24 -1.34
N ALA A 93 3.82 -8.07 -1.88
CA ALA A 93 5.25 -7.79 -1.85
C ALA A 93 5.57 -6.51 -2.62
N TRP A 94 4.97 -6.32 -3.81
CA TRP A 94 5.14 -5.10 -4.58
C TRP A 94 4.64 -3.87 -3.82
N LEU A 95 3.45 -3.93 -3.20
CA LEU A 95 2.94 -2.82 -2.38
C LEU A 95 3.95 -2.43 -1.28
N LEU A 96 4.44 -3.40 -0.51
CA LEU A 96 5.37 -3.17 0.60
C LEU A 96 6.74 -2.66 0.10
N GLU A 97 7.29 -3.26 -0.95
CA GLU A 97 8.58 -2.85 -1.54
C GLU A 97 8.49 -1.42 -2.10
N THR A 98 7.41 -1.10 -2.80
CA THR A 98 7.17 0.23 -3.37
C THR A 98 7.01 1.27 -2.29
N MET A 99 6.22 0.99 -1.25
CA MET A 99 6.06 1.89 -0.12
C MET A 99 7.38 2.13 0.63
N LEU A 100 8.19 1.08 0.83
CA LEU A 100 9.49 1.19 1.49
C LEU A 100 10.46 2.07 0.68
N LYS A 101 10.55 1.85 -0.64
CA LYS A 101 11.35 2.70 -1.54
C LYS A 101 10.89 4.15 -1.49
N GLU A 102 9.59 4.37 -1.43
CA GLU A 102 9.06 5.72 -1.41
C GLU A 102 9.35 6.45 -0.09
N LEU A 103 9.25 5.78 1.05
CA LEU A 103 9.71 6.37 2.30
C LEU A 103 11.19 6.75 2.22
N GLN A 104 12.03 5.88 1.64
CA GLN A 104 13.46 6.19 1.43
C GLN A 104 13.68 7.42 0.54
N ASN A 105 12.91 7.57 -0.55
CA ASN A 105 12.97 8.73 -1.43
C ASN A 105 12.69 10.05 -0.69
N PHE A 106 11.86 10.00 0.37
CA PHE A 106 11.54 11.13 1.23
C PHE A 106 12.40 11.21 2.51
N ASN A 107 13.47 10.40 2.62
CA ASN A 107 14.31 10.28 3.83
C ASN A 107 13.52 9.92 5.10
N LEU A 108 12.47 9.13 4.94
CA LEU A 108 11.61 8.63 6.02
C LEU A 108 11.97 7.17 6.37
N LEU A 109 11.73 6.79 7.63
CA LEU A 109 12.00 5.44 8.14
C LEU A 109 10.76 4.54 8.02
N PHE A 110 10.94 3.26 7.74
CA PHE A 110 9.87 2.26 7.78
C PHE A 110 9.88 1.53 9.14
N ASN A 111 9.06 1.98 10.10
CA ASN A 111 9.10 1.51 11.49
C ASN A 111 8.06 0.43 11.85
N ILE A 112 7.34 -0.09 10.85
CA ILE A 112 6.31 -1.13 11.07
C ILE A 112 6.95 -2.40 11.60
N LYS A 113 6.48 -2.85 12.76
CA LYS A 113 6.89 -4.11 13.41
C LYS A 113 5.78 -5.16 13.41
N ASN A 114 4.53 -4.73 13.30
CA ASN A 114 3.37 -5.61 13.35
C ASN A 114 2.50 -5.37 12.11
N ILE A 115 2.15 -6.43 11.40
CA ILE A 115 1.19 -6.37 10.31
C ILE A 115 -0.08 -7.10 10.73
N VAL A 116 -1.19 -6.39 10.74
CA VAL A 116 -2.53 -6.92 11.03
C VAL A 116 -3.19 -7.21 9.69
N ALA A 117 -3.48 -8.47 9.40
CA ALA A 117 -4.04 -8.86 8.12
C ALA A 117 -4.72 -10.23 8.22
N ASP A 118 -5.44 -10.61 7.17
CA ASP A 118 -6.04 -11.94 7.09
C ASP A 118 -5.01 -13.08 7.22
N GLY A 119 -5.51 -14.22 7.68
CA GLY A 119 -4.75 -15.46 7.84
C GLY A 119 -4.15 -16.02 6.54
N ALA A 120 -4.45 -15.44 5.36
CA ALA A 120 -4.05 -15.92 4.04
C ALA A 120 -2.51 -16.09 3.88
N GLN A 121 -2.10 -17.22 3.31
CA GLN A 121 -0.68 -17.59 3.18
C GLN A 121 0.09 -16.63 2.26
N GLN A 122 -0.57 -16.08 1.24
CA GLN A 122 0.04 -15.12 0.31
C GLN A 122 0.56 -13.86 1.02
N ILE A 123 -0.16 -13.38 2.04
CA ILE A 123 0.22 -12.22 2.84
C ILE A 123 1.44 -12.58 3.69
N SER A 124 1.42 -13.74 4.36
CA SER A 124 2.57 -14.23 5.15
C SER A 124 3.84 -14.33 4.31
N ASN A 125 3.73 -14.87 3.09
CA ASN A 125 4.87 -15.03 2.20
C ASN A 125 5.43 -13.69 1.74
N ALA A 126 4.57 -12.70 1.49
CA ALA A 126 4.99 -11.34 1.14
C ALA A 126 5.70 -10.65 2.31
N ILE A 127 5.13 -10.72 3.53
CA ILE A 127 5.72 -10.14 4.74
C ILE A 127 7.08 -10.75 5.00
N LYS A 128 7.21 -12.09 5.00
CA LYS A 128 8.50 -12.77 5.23
C LYS A 128 9.56 -12.36 4.20
N LYS A 129 9.15 -12.09 2.95
CA LYS A 129 10.07 -11.66 1.89
C LYS A 129 10.54 -10.22 2.08
N VAL A 130 9.62 -9.29 2.35
CA VAL A 130 9.90 -7.85 2.32
C VAL A 130 10.28 -7.29 3.69
N LEU A 131 9.64 -7.81 4.75
CA LEU A 131 9.77 -7.36 6.13
C LEU A 131 10.02 -8.56 7.05
N PRO A 132 11.18 -9.24 6.94
CA PRO A 132 11.47 -10.48 7.66
C PRO A 132 11.47 -10.33 9.19
N LEU A 133 11.64 -9.10 9.69
CA LEU A 133 11.62 -8.78 11.13
C LEU A 133 10.24 -8.39 11.65
N ALA A 134 9.25 -8.22 10.78
CA ALA A 134 7.89 -7.89 11.19
C ALA A 134 7.12 -9.14 11.58
N SER A 135 6.31 -9.03 12.63
CA SER A 135 5.35 -10.07 13.02
C SER A 135 4.02 -9.87 12.30
N ARG A 136 3.31 -10.97 12.00
CA ARG A 136 1.92 -10.91 11.53
C ARG A 136 0.98 -11.25 12.67
N THR A 137 -0.03 -10.42 12.89
CA THR A 137 -1.21 -10.71 13.70
C THR A 137 -2.38 -10.95 12.77
N ASN A 138 -3.13 -12.02 12.98
CA ASN A 138 -4.32 -12.29 12.18
C ASN A 138 -5.46 -11.38 12.62
N CYS A 139 -6.19 -10.80 11.66
CA CYS A 139 -7.45 -10.11 11.89
C CYS A 139 -8.64 -11.07 11.76
#